data_AF-A0A2W6B7Z2-F1
#
_entry.id   AF-A0A2W6B7Z2-F1
#
_cell.length_a   1.000
_cell.length_b   1.000
_cell.length_c   1.000
_cell.angle_alpha   90.00
_cell.angle_beta   90.00
_cell.angle_gamma   90.00
#
_symmetry.space_group_name_H-M   'P 1'
#
loop_
_entity.id
_entity.type
_entity.pdbx_description
1 polymer ?
#
loop_
_entity_poly.entity_id
_entity_poly.type
_entity_poly.pdbx_seq_one_letter_code
_entity_poly.pdbx_strand_id
1 'polypeptide(L)' 'MRRFPIRPVNVRFAQNLSQGLTIRLESDTLEELRSRARRQGIGPTTLACMWIVDRLRRELD' A
#
# COMPACT_ATOMS: atom_id res chain seq x y z
N MET A 1 11.39 -42.18 7.97
CA MET A 1 11.11 -40.74 8.21
C MET A 1 12.29 -39.94 7.67
N ARG A 2 12.18 -39.32 6.47
CA ARG A 2 13.29 -38.56 5.85
C ARG A 2 13.36 -37.16 6.49
N ARG A 3 14.45 -36.84 7.19
CA ARG A 3 14.76 -35.47 7.64
C ARG A 3 15.34 -34.70 6.46
N PHE A 4 14.65 -33.67 6.01
CA PHE A 4 15.23 -32.68 5.10
C PHE A 4 16.04 -31.68 5.93
N PRO A 5 17.31 -31.40 5.57
CA PRO A 5 18.10 -30.40 6.26
C PRO A 5 17.52 -29.01 5.98
N ILE A 6 17.22 -28.25 7.04
CA ILE A 6 16.81 -26.86 6.93
C ILE A 6 18.04 -26.06 6.49
N ARG A 7 18.01 -25.52 5.26
CA ARG A 7 19.07 -24.65 4.75
C ARG A 7 18.62 -23.20 4.91
N PRO A 8 19.47 -22.31 5.47
CA PRO A 8 19.12 -20.90 5.59
C PRO A 8 18.96 -20.29 4.19
N VAL A 9 17.81 -19.67 3.95
CA VAL A 9 17.57 -18.88 2.74
C VAL A 9 18.09 -17.47 3.00
N ASN A 10 19.00 -17.00 2.16
CA ASN A 10 19.50 -15.64 2.23
C ASN A 10 18.47 -14.68 1.60
N VAL A 11 17.56 -14.18 2.44
CA VAL A 11 16.59 -13.15 2.05
C VAL A 11 17.21 -11.77 2.25
N ARG A 12 17.42 -11.06 1.15
CA ARG A 12 17.73 -9.62 1.15
C ARG A 12 16.41 -8.85 1.12
N PHE A 13 16.01 -8.28 2.24
CA PHE A 13 14.94 -7.29 2.26
C PHE A 13 15.47 -6.01 1.63
N ALA A 14 14.87 -5.57 0.53
CA ALA A 14 15.17 -4.27 -0.05
C ALA A 14 14.78 -3.20 0.99
N GLN A 15 15.78 -2.50 1.51
CA GLN A 15 15.54 -1.37 2.40
C GLN A 15 14.86 -0.26 1.57
N ASN A 16 13.71 0.22 2.03
CA ASN A 16 12.93 1.31 1.43
C ASN A 16 12.32 1.04 0.04
N LEU A 17 11.47 0.01 -0.07
CA LEU A 17 10.66 -0.25 -1.28
C LEU A 17 9.66 0.87 -1.62
N SER A 18 9.42 1.81 -0.70
CA SER A 18 8.44 2.88 -0.87
C SER A 18 8.90 4.16 -0.20
N GLN A 19 8.74 5.29 -0.88
CA GLN A 19 8.90 6.61 -0.27
C GLN A 19 7.53 7.16 0.15
N GLY A 20 7.48 7.78 1.33
CA GLY A 20 6.25 8.39 1.85
C GLY A 20 6.00 9.75 1.21
N LEU A 21 4.71 10.07 0.98
CA LEU A 21 4.25 11.38 0.55
C LEU A 21 3.28 11.93 1.61
N THR A 22 3.61 13.09 2.18
CA THR A 22 2.71 13.79 3.12
C THR A 22 1.77 14.69 2.32
N ILE A 23 0.47 14.37 2.33
CA ILE A 23 -0.57 15.14 1.64
C ILE A 23 -1.47 15.80 2.67
N ARG A 24 -1.74 17.09 2.51
CA ARG A 24 -2.77 17.80 3.28
C ARG A 24 -4.09 17.72 2.53
N LEU A 25 -5.11 17.23 3.21
CA LEU A 25 -6.48 17.14 2.71
C LEU A 25 -7.38 17.97 3.62
N GLU A 26 -8.43 18.54 3.05
CA GLU A 26 -9.50 19.13 3.86
C GLU A 26 -10.15 18.05 4.74
N SER A 27 -10.68 18.47 5.88
CA SER A 27 -11.29 17.63 6.91
C SER A 27 -12.31 16.65 6.30
N ASP A 28 -13.24 17.19 5.52
CA ASP A 28 -14.36 16.44 4.95
C ASP A 28 -13.87 15.42 3.90
N THR A 29 -12.83 15.78 3.16
CA THR A 29 -12.21 14.88 2.18
C THR A 29 -11.50 13.71 2.87
N LEU A 30 -10.81 13.99 3.99
CA LEU A 30 -10.13 12.96 4.77
C LEU A 30 -11.13 12.00 5.45
N GLU A 31 -12.23 12.54 5.98
CA GLU A 31 -13.35 11.77 6.53
C GLU A 31 -13.95 10.82 5.49
N GLU A 32 -14.23 11.32 4.27
CA GLU A 32 -14.79 10.51 3.20
C GLU A 32 -13.82 9.40 2.74
N LEU A 33 -12.52 9.71 2.64
CA LEU A 33 -11.49 8.71 2.33
C LEU A 33 -11.48 7.60 3.39
N ARG A 34 -11.52 7.96 4.68
CA ARG A 34 -11.56 7.00 5.80
C ARG A 34 -12.82 6.15 5.76
N SER A 35 -13.97 6.76 5.52
CA SER A 35 -15.27 6.09 5.41
C SER A 35 -15.25 5.04 4.28
N ARG A 36 -14.75 5.41 3.10
CA ARG A 36 -14.60 4.49 1.95
C ARG A 36 -13.62 3.36 2.22
N ALA A 37 -12.45 3.67 2.77
CA ALA A 37 -11.44 2.67 3.09
C ALA A 37 -11.97 1.66 4.11
N ARG A 38 -12.68 2.12 5.13
CA ARG A 38 -13.34 1.27 6.13
C ARG A 38 -14.37 0.34 5.51
N ARG A 39 -15.23 0.84 4.58
CA ARG A 39 -16.20 -0.01 3.86
C ARG A 39 -15.53 -1.13 3.05
N GLN A 40 -14.29 -0.92 2.62
CA GLN A 40 -13.50 -1.90 1.85
C GLN A 40 -12.58 -2.77 2.72
N GLY A 41 -12.52 -2.54 4.04
CA GLY A 41 -11.64 -3.27 4.94
C GLY A 41 -10.15 -2.96 4.77
N ILE A 42 -9.79 -1.81 4.18
CA ILE A 42 -8.40 -1.40 3.96
C ILE A 42 -8.08 -0.08 4.65
N GLY A 43 -6.78 0.23 4.81
CA GLY A 43 -6.33 1.48 5.39
C GLY A 43 -6.58 2.69 4.45
N PRO A 44 -6.85 3.89 4.97
CA PRO A 44 -7.04 5.09 4.16
C PRO A 44 -5.82 5.41 3.29
N THR A 45 -4.60 5.20 3.81
CA THR A 45 -3.35 5.35 3.04
C THR A 45 -3.29 4.35 1.89
N THR A 46 -3.66 3.09 2.12
CA THR A 46 -3.70 2.05 1.08
C THR A 46 -4.67 2.42 -0.03
N LEU A 47 -5.88 2.85 0.33
CA LEU A 47 -6.89 3.29 -0.66
C LEU A 47 -6.39 4.48 -1.48
N ALA A 48 -5.81 5.49 -0.82
CA ALA A 48 -5.25 6.65 -1.50
C ALA A 48 -4.13 6.26 -2.47
N CYS A 49 -3.18 5.42 -2.05
CA CYS A 49 -2.12 4.92 -2.92
C CYS A 49 -2.68 4.16 -4.14
N MET A 50 -3.69 3.30 -3.94
CA MET A 50 -4.32 2.56 -5.03
C MET A 50 -4.97 3.50 -6.05
N TRP A 51 -5.71 4.50 -5.59
CA TRP A 51 -6.34 5.48 -6.48
C TRP A 51 -5.33 6.34 -7.23
N ILE A 52 -4.26 6.79 -6.56
CA ILE A 52 -3.19 7.55 -7.22
C ILE A 52 -2.57 6.70 -8.34
N VAL A 53 -2.22 5.44 -8.05
CA VAL A 53 -1.63 4.54 -9.05
C VAL A 53 -2.60 4.25 -10.19
N ASP A 54 -3.88 3.96 -9.90
CA ASP A 54 -4.90 3.71 -10.91
C ASP A 54 -5.09 4.93 -11.83
N ARG A 55 -5.18 6.13 -11.25
CA ARG A 55 -5.33 7.37 -12.00
C ARG A 55 -4.14 7.65 -12.90
N LEU A 56 -2.93 7.52 -12.38
CA LEU A 56 -1.70 7.74 -13.15
C LEU A 56 -1.56 6.75 -14.31
N ARG A 57 -1.96 5.49 -14.12
CA ARG A 57 -1.95 4.49 -15.20
C ARG A 57 -2.90 4.87 -16.34
N ARG A 58 -4.12 5.30 -16.00
CA ARG A 58 -5.13 5.70 -16.99
C ARG A 58 -4.78 6.96 -17.79
N GLU A 59 -3.89 7.80 -17.28
CA GLU A 59 -3.43 9.01 -18.00
C GLU A 59 -2.22 8.75 -18.91
N LEU A 60 -1.57 7.60 -18.77
CA LEU A 60 -0.43 7.18 -19.59
C LEU A 60 -0.84 6.32 -20.80
N ASP A 61 -2.10 5.87 -20.84
CA ASP A 61 -2.75 5.15 -21.96
C ASP A 61 -3.52 6.13 -22.87
#